data_AF-A0A9E4L9D9-F1
#
_entry.id   AF-A0A9E4L9D9-F1
#
_cell.length_a   1.000
_cell.length_b   1.000
_cell.length_c   1.000
_cell.angle_alpha   90.00
_cell.angle_beta   90.00
_cell.angle_gamma   90.00
#
_symmetry.space_group_name_H-M   'P 1'
#
loop_
_entity.id
_entity.type
_entity.pdbx_description
1 polymer ?
#
loop_
_entity_poly.entity_id
_entity_poly.type
_entity_poly.pdbx_seq_one_letter_code
_entity_poly.pdbx_strand_id
1 'polypeptide(L)'
;MSRHLTIALFAVAILAGCAPEERRTPTSIPPASTTTTTERTQPDPARAEELVREFVPQARYACATCHRIDSTQALLGPGLLGIGAGVSPCDPQQGLEDYLRESLLEPDACLTPGFSAGLMPAVYTEVWNERDIDDLVAWMLTLRPVNGVGQ
;
A
#
# COMPACT_ATOMS: atom_id res chain seq x y z
N MET A 1 -51.67 -58.15 -47.03
CA MET A 1 -52.46 -57.04 -46.43
C MET A 1 -51.52 -56.33 -45.46
N SER A 2 -50.65 -55.41 -45.90
CA SER A 2 -50.92 -53.95 -46.01
C SER A 2 -51.64 -53.47 -44.74
N ARG A 3 -51.08 -52.57 -43.91
CA ARG A 3 -50.86 -51.16 -44.25
C ARG A 3 -50.14 -50.42 -43.08
N HIS A 4 -49.07 -49.68 -43.44
CA HIS A 4 -48.58 -48.39 -42.90
C HIS A 4 -48.34 -48.28 -41.37
N LEU A 5 -47.10 -48.35 -40.87
CA LEU A 5 -46.07 -47.29 -40.84
C LEU A 5 -46.64 -45.86 -40.83
N THR A 6 -46.69 -45.24 -39.65
CA THR A 6 -46.71 -43.78 -39.53
C THR A 6 -45.92 -43.38 -38.28
N ILE A 7 -44.70 -42.95 -38.55
CA ILE A 7 -43.78 -42.31 -37.62
C ILE A 7 -44.39 -40.94 -37.25
N ALA A 8 -44.79 -40.77 -35.99
CA ALA A 8 -45.16 -39.45 -35.47
C ALA A 8 -43.91 -38.83 -34.82
N LEU A 9 -43.13 -38.17 -35.66
CA LEU A 9 -42.03 -37.28 -35.29
C LEU A 9 -42.65 -36.04 -34.61
N PHE A 10 -42.73 -36.01 -33.28
CA PHE A 10 -43.08 -34.78 -32.56
C PHE A 10 -41.83 -33.90 -32.41
N ALA A 11 -41.51 -33.19 -33.50
CA ALA A 11 -40.64 -32.03 -33.47
C ALA A 11 -41.41 -30.88 -32.77
N VAL A 12 -41.21 -30.74 -31.47
CA VAL A 12 -41.68 -29.57 -30.72
C VAL A 12 -40.57 -28.52 -30.76
N ALA A 13 -40.58 -27.73 -31.83
CA ALA A 13 -39.86 -26.47 -31.92
C ALA A 13 -40.69 -25.41 -31.16
N ILE A 14 -40.33 -25.12 -29.92
CA ILE A 14 -40.86 -23.96 -29.18
C ILE A 14 -39.76 -22.90 -29.12
N LEU A 15 -39.89 -22.00 -30.09
CA LEU A 15 -39.48 -20.60 -30.14
C LEU A 15 -38.83 -20.08 -28.85
N ALA A 16 -37.52 -19.87 -28.92
CA ALA A 16 -36.80 -19.00 -28.01
C ALA A 16 -37.36 -17.57 -28.14
N GLY A 17 -38.24 -17.19 -27.21
CA GLY A 17 -38.65 -15.81 -27.04
C GLY A 17 -37.50 -14.99 -26.44
N CYS A 18 -36.86 -14.17 -27.26
CA CYS A 18 -36.03 -13.08 -26.80
C CYS A 18 -36.91 -12.04 -26.08
N ALA A 19 -36.74 -11.92 -24.78
CA ALA A 19 -37.07 -10.70 -24.05
C ALA A 19 -35.89 -10.37 -23.13
N PRO A 20 -35.10 -9.32 -23.41
CA PRO A 20 -34.23 -8.76 -22.39
C PRO A 20 -35.12 -7.98 -21.42
N GLU A 21 -35.36 -8.56 -20.25
CA GLU A 21 -35.86 -7.83 -19.09
C GLU A 21 -34.80 -6.77 -18.75
N GLU A 22 -35.06 -5.51 -19.10
CA GLU A 22 -34.29 -4.34 -18.69
C GLU A 22 -34.35 -4.20 -17.17
N ARG A 23 -33.53 -5.01 -16.50
CA ARG A 23 -33.25 -4.85 -15.09
C ARG A 23 -32.43 -3.58 -14.96
N ARG A 24 -33.11 -2.49 -14.60
CA ARG A 24 -32.52 -1.20 -14.23
C ARG A 24 -31.37 -1.45 -13.26
N THR A 25 -30.15 -1.37 -13.74
CA THR A 25 -29.02 -1.11 -12.88
C THR A 25 -29.17 0.34 -12.45
N PRO A 26 -29.34 0.64 -11.15
CA PRO A 26 -29.20 2.01 -10.72
C PRO A 26 -27.79 2.45 -11.10
N THR A 27 -27.70 3.52 -11.88
CA THR A 27 -26.50 4.34 -11.97
C THR A 27 -26.15 4.78 -10.55
N SER A 28 -25.39 3.94 -9.85
CA SER A 28 -24.59 4.36 -8.72
C SER A 28 -23.43 5.13 -9.34
N ILE A 29 -23.65 6.42 -9.56
CA ILE A 29 -22.56 7.40 -9.53
C ILE A 29 -21.76 7.03 -8.26
N PRO A 30 -20.51 6.56 -8.35
CA PRO A 30 -19.68 6.62 -7.15
C PRO A 30 -19.74 8.10 -6.74
N PRO A 31 -20.04 8.46 -5.48
CA PRO A 31 -19.82 9.84 -5.08
C PRO A 31 -18.39 10.12 -5.50
N ALA A 32 -18.22 11.12 -6.37
CA ALA A 32 -16.93 11.69 -6.67
C ALA A 32 -16.23 11.75 -5.32
N SER A 33 -15.14 10.99 -5.16
CA SER A 33 -14.37 10.93 -3.94
C SER A 33 -13.93 12.35 -3.64
N THR A 34 -14.80 13.05 -2.94
CA THR A 34 -14.57 14.37 -2.39
C THR A 34 -13.95 14.08 -1.04
N THR A 35 -12.82 13.38 -1.06
CA THR A 35 -11.85 13.50 0.02
C THR A 35 -11.00 14.68 -0.39
N THR A 36 -11.50 15.87 -0.05
CA THR A 36 -10.75 17.08 0.20
C THR A 36 -9.26 16.99 -0.14
N THR A 37 -8.92 17.17 -1.42
CA THR A 37 -7.60 17.69 -1.80
C THR A 37 -7.59 19.16 -1.42
N THR A 38 -7.57 19.45 -0.12
CA THR A 38 -7.00 20.72 0.32
C THR A 38 -5.53 20.61 -0.02
N GLU A 39 -5.07 21.45 -0.94
CA GLU A 39 -3.65 21.68 -1.24
C GLU A 39 -2.91 21.94 0.07
N ARG A 40 -2.38 20.88 0.69
CA ARG A 40 -1.62 20.99 1.92
C ARG A 40 -0.25 21.54 1.58
N THR A 41 0.10 22.65 2.21
CA THR A 41 1.42 23.28 2.06
C THR A 41 2.50 22.55 2.87
N GLN A 42 2.13 21.69 3.82
CA GLN A 42 3.06 21.02 4.73
C GLN A 42 2.85 19.51 4.78
N PRO A 43 3.90 18.73 5.13
CA PRO A 43 3.78 17.31 5.39
C PRO A 43 2.77 17.01 6.51
N ASP A 44 2.12 15.85 6.43
CA ASP A 44 1.07 15.37 7.33
C ASP A 44 1.42 13.99 7.88
N PRO A 45 2.05 13.97 9.07
CA PRO A 45 2.40 12.73 9.75
C PRO A 45 1.21 11.80 10.01
N ALA A 46 0.00 12.34 10.22
CA ALA A 46 -1.17 11.52 10.53
C ALA A 46 -1.62 10.70 9.32
N ARG A 47 -1.53 11.27 8.11
CA ARG A 47 -1.74 10.52 6.87
C ARG A 47 -0.68 9.44 6.68
N ALA A 48 0.59 9.75 6.95
CA ALA A 48 1.67 8.79 6.78
C ALA A 48 1.55 7.58 7.72
N GLU A 49 0.97 7.74 8.91
CA GLU A 49 0.69 6.58 9.78
C GLU A 49 -0.23 5.55 9.10
N GLU A 50 -1.18 5.99 8.29
CA GLU A 50 -2.01 5.09 7.46
C GLU A 50 -1.19 4.46 6.33
N LEU A 51 -0.38 5.25 5.61
CA LEU A 51 0.48 4.75 4.52
C LEU A 51 1.44 3.64 4.99
N VAL A 52 1.97 3.75 6.19
CA VAL A 52 2.87 2.76 6.80
C VAL A 52 2.19 1.40 7.02
N ARG A 53 0.87 1.41 7.20
CA ARG A 53 0.04 0.20 7.41
C ARG A 53 -0.62 -0.27 6.12
N GLU A 54 -0.67 0.57 5.10
CA GLU A 54 -1.26 0.27 3.81
C GLU A 54 -0.45 -0.80 3.07
N PHE A 55 -1.15 -1.77 2.50
CA PHE A 55 -0.53 -2.79 1.65
C PHE A 55 -0.13 -2.16 0.32
N VAL A 56 1.16 -2.19 -0.01
CA VAL A 56 1.69 -1.68 -1.29
C VAL A 56 1.80 -2.85 -2.30
N PRO A 57 0.99 -2.92 -3.36
CA PRO A 57 0.96 -4.08 -4.26
C PRO A 57 2.29 -4.39 -4.95
N GLN A 58 3.05 -3.36 -5.34
CA GLN A 58 4.34 -3.46 -6.01
C GLN A 58 5.41 -4.02 -5.07
N ALA A 59 5.35 -3.65 -3.79
CA ALA A 59 6.22 -4.14 -2.73
C ALA A 59 5.74 -5.51 -2.19
N ARG A 60 4.45 -5.83 -2.37
CA ARG A 60 3.74 -7.01 -1.83
C ARG A 60 3.62 -7.04 -0.30
N TYR A 61 3.91 -5.94 0.38
CA TYR A 61 3.88 -5.81 1.84
C TYR A 61 3.49 -4.38 2.23
N ALA A 62 3.06 -4.20 3.48
CA ALA A 62 3.03 -2.88 4.12
C ALA A 62 4.38 -2.61 4.80
N CYS A 63 4.73 -1.35 5.05
CA CYS A 63 5.96 -1.01 5.79
C CYS A 63 5.98 -1.69 7.17
N ALA A 64 4.82 -1.65 7.86
CA ALA A 64 4.62 -2.27 9.17
C ALA A 64 4.71 -3.81 9.16
N THR A 65 4.74 -4.47 8.00
CA THR A 65 5.01 -5.92 7.91
C THR A 65 6.47 -6.23 8.25
N CYS A 66 7.40 -5.34 7.92
CA CYS A 66 8.83 -5.56 8.12
C CYS A 66 9.41 -4.72 9.26
N HIS A 67 8.85 -3.54 9.49
CA HIS A 67 9.31 -2.57 10.48
C HIS A 67 8.33 -2.46 11.65
N ARG A 68 8.84 -2.63 12.87
CA ARG A 68 8.06 -2.32 14.07
C ARG A 68 8.04 -0.81 14.27
N ILE A 69 6.85 -0.23 14.34
CA ILE A 69 6.69 1.23 14.42
C ILE A 69 6.67 1.75 15.86
N ASP A 70 6.46 0.84 16.81
CA ASP A 70 6.24 1.08 18.23
C ASP A 70 7.30 0.41 19.13
N SER A 71 8.35 -0.17 18.53
CA SER A 71 9.44 -0.84 19.25
C SER A 71 10.76 -0.65 18.50
N THR A 72 11.87 -0.70 19.25
CA THR A 72 13.23 -0.72 18.69
C THR A 72 13.65 -2.11 18.22
N GLN A 73 12.87 -3.16 18.53
CA GLN A 73 13.20 -4.53 18.16
C GLN A 73 13.16 -4.73 16.64
N ALA A 74 14.18 -5.40 16.11
CA ALA A 74 14.19 -5.84 14.73
C ALA A 74 13.12 -6.91 14.45
N LEU A 75 12.62 -6.93 13.22
CA LEU A 75 11.77 -8.00 12.70
C LEU A 75 12.37 -8.56 11.40
N LEU A 76 12.06 -7.92 10.28
CA LEU A 76 12.75 -8.12 8.99
C LEU A 76 13.58 -6.89 8.65
N GLY A 77 13.09 -5.70 9.02
CA GLY A 77 13.83 -4.45 9.06
C GLY A 77 14.07 -3.98 10.50
N PRO A 78 14.80 -2.86 10.68
CA PRO A 78 14.99 -2.22 11.98
C PRO A 78 13.66 -1.74 12.58
N GLY A 79 13.57 -1.75 13.91
CA GLY A 79 12.50 -1.05 14.61
C GLY A 79 12.64 0.46 14.42
N LEU A 80 11.52 1.15 14.25
CA LEU A 80 11.47 2.58 13.93
C LEU A 80 11.24 3.47 15.16
N LEU A 81 10.90 2.90 16.32
CA LEU A 81 10.77 3.71 17.53
C LEU A 81 12.13 4.36 17.85
N GLY A 82 12.14 5.68 17.98
CA GLY A 82 13.35 6.45 18.27
C GLY A 82 14.13 6.91 17.04
N ILE A 83 13.74 6.50 15.83
CA ILE A 83 14.46 6.88 14.60
C ILE A 83 14.51 8.40 14.39
N GLY A 84 13.48 9.13 14.84
CA GLY A 84 13.42 10.59 14.77
C GLY A 84 14.43 11.34 15.66
N ALA A 85 15.19 10.62 16.48
CA ALA A 85 16.31 11.16 17.27
C ALA A 85 17.66 10.50 16.90
N GLY A 86 17.68 9.69 15.84
CA GLY A 86 18.87 8.99 15.37
C GLY A 86 19.77 9.83 14.46
N VAL A 87 20.72 9.15 13.83
CA VAL A 87 21.60 9.68 12.78
C VAL A 87 21.79 8.61 11.71
N SER A 88 22.21 9.01 10.51
CA SER A 88 22.59 8.07 9.45
C SER A 88 23.71 7.13 9.93
N PRO A 89 23.60 5.80 9.70
CA PRO A 89 24.66 4.86 10.04
C PRO A 89 25.86 4.92 9.07
N CYS A 90 25.71 5.55 7.90
CA CYS A 90 26.75 5.62 6.88
C CYS A 90 27.54 6.94 6.94
N ASP A 91 26.88 8.04 7.27
CA ASP A 91 27.51 9.34 7.46
C ASP A 91 26.81 10.16 8.55
N PRO A 92 27.38 10.27 9.76
CA PRO A 92 26.80 11.08 10.83
C PRO A 92 26.70 12.59 10.53
N GLN A 93 27.33 13.08 9.45
CA GLN A 93 27.19 14.46 8.98
C GLN A 93 26.02 14.63 7.99
N GLN A 94 25.48 13.54 7.44
CA GLN A 94 24.24 13.56 6.67
C GLN A 94 23.08 13.97 7.58
N GLY A 95 22.24 14.90 7.12
CA GLY A 95 21.02 15.25 7.83
C GLY A 95 20.10 14.04 7.99
N LEU A 96 19.46 13.90 9.14
CA LEU A 96 18.56 12.77 9.40
C LEU A 96 17.42 12.70 8.38
N GLU A 97 16.86 13.84 7.99
CA GLU A 97 15.80 13.92 6.99
C GLU A 97 16.26 13.38 5.62
N ASP A 98 17.46 13.76 5.18
CA ASP A 98 18.05 13.29 3.92
C ASP A 98 18.30 11.77 3.97
N TYR A 99 18.80 11.27 5.09
CA TYR A 99 19.00 9.83 5.30
C TYR A 99 17.68 9.04 5.24
N LEU A 100 16.63 9.54 5.88
CA LEU A 100 15.32 8.89 5.88
C LEU A 100 14.70 8.89 4.47
N ARG A 101 14.88 9.99 3.72
CA ARG A 101 14.46 10.07 2.33
C ARG A 101 15.25 9.09 1.45
N GLU A 102 16.57 9.09 1.54
CA GLU A 102 17.45 8.16 0.81
C GLU A 102 17.08 6.71 1.13
N SER A 103 16.81 6.38 2.40
CA SER A 103 16.40 5.04 2.79
C SER A 103 15.09 4.57 2.15
N LEU A 104 14.17 5.49 1.80
CA LEU A 104 12.94 5.17 1.08
C LEU A 104 13.16 5.05 -0.44
N LEU A 105 14.01 5.91 -1.02
CA LEU A 105 14.19 6.00 -2.47
C LEU A 105 15.27 5.04 -2.98
N GLU A 106 16.31 4.83 -2.19
CA GLU A 106 17.51 4.03 -2.46
C GLU A 106 17.87 3.17 -1.22
N PRO A 107 17.01 2.20 -0.84
CA PRO A 107 17.12 1.48 0.44
C PRO A 107 18.44 0.71 0.65
N ASP A 108 19.15 0.37 -0.42
CA ASP A 108 20.43 -0.35 -0.36
C ASP A 108 21.65 0.60 -0.37
N ALA A 109 21.46 1.92 -0.50
CA ALA A 109 22.54 2.90 -0.51
C ALA A 109 23.23 3.02 0.86
N CYS A 110 22.44 2.97 1.93
CA CYS A 110 22.93 3.02 3.30
C CYS A 110 22.27 1.96 4.20
N LEU A 111 22.98 0.86 4.44
CA LEU A 111 22.47 -0.25 5.24
C LEU A 111 22.64 -0.01 6.74
N THR A 112 21.56 -0.23 7.49
CA THR A 112 21.63 -0.29 8.95
C THR A 112 22.45 -1.53 9.39
N PRO A 113 23.35 -1.41 10.38
CA PRO A 113 24.14 -2.54 10.87
C PRO A 113 23.27 -3.75 11.24
N GLY A 114 23.63 -4.92 10.71
CA GLY A 114 22.90 -6.17 10.94
C GLY A 114 21.82 -6.50 9.91
N PHE A 115 21.56 -5.63 8.93
CA PHE A 115 20.62 -5.87 7.82
C PHE A 115 21.35 -6.07 6.49
N SER A 116 20.70 -6.77 5.57
CA SER A 116 21.25 -7.11 4.24
C SER A 116 20.53 -6.33 3.14
N ALA A 117 21.26 -6.04 2.05
CA ALA A 117 20.70 -5.45 0.85
C ALA A 117 19.59 -6.32 0.22
N GLY A 118 18.67 -5.69 -0.50
CA GLY A 118 17.58 -6.34 -1.22
C GLY A 118 16.40 -6.80 -0.35
N LEU A 119 16.39 -6.48 0.94
CA LEU A 119 15.25 -6.77 1.82
C LEU A 119 14.15 -5.71 1.74
N MET A 120 14.53 -4.42 1.69
CA MET A 120 13.58 -3.33 1.58
C MET A 120 13.28 -3.04 0.10
N PRO A 121 12.01 -3.06 -0.33
CA PRO A 121 11.64 -2.86 -1.73
C PRO A 121 12.04 -1.47 -2.25
N ALA A 122 12.70 -1.41 -3.41
CA ALA A 122 13.08 -0.16 -4.08
C ALA A 122 12.05 0.25 -5.15
N VAL A 123 10.76 0.30 -4.77
CA VAL A 123 9.63 0.56 -5.71
C VAL A 123 8.86 1.83 -5.38
N TYR A 124 9.19 2.52 -4.28
CA TYR A 124 8.31 3.56 -3.72
C TYR A 124 8.22 4.83 -4.57
N THR A 125 9.23 5.12 -5.40
CA THR A 125 9.18 6.19 -6.42
C THR A 125 8.11 5.96 -7.49
N GLU A 126 7.71 4.71 -7.71
CA GLU A 126 6.67 4.33 -8.67
C GLU A 126 5.27 4.26 -8.03
N VAL A 127 5.22 4.13 -6.70
CA VAL A 127 3.99 3.95 -5.92
C VAL A 127 3.48 5.27 -5.36
N TRP A 128 4.40 6.10 -4.88
CA TRP A 128 4.11 7.29 -4.08
C TRP A 128 4.70 8.52 -4.72
N ASN A 129 3.94 9.61 -4.68
CA ASN A 129 4.44 10.91 -5.13
C ASN A 129 5.33 11.55 -4.06
N GLU A 130 6.03 12.63 -4.41
CA GLU A 130 6.94 13.33 -3.49
C GLU A 130 6.27 13.73 -2.17
N ARG A 131 5.00 14.15 -2.18
CA ARG A 131 4.29 14.53 -0.94
C ARG A 131 4.04 13.35 -0.02
N ASP A 132 3.81 12.16 -0.57
CA ASP A 132 3.60 10.95 0.24
C ASP A 132 4.93 10.52 0.90
N ILE A 133 6.04 10.66 0.18
CA ILE A 133 7.39 10.46 0.73
C ILE A 133 7.70 11.50 1.81
N ASP A 134 7.37 12.77 1.59
CA ASP A 134 7.55 13.83 2.59
C ASP A 134 6.70 13.58 3.85
N ASP A 135 5.43 13.16 3.68
CA ASP A 135 4.54 12.77 4.78
C ASP A 135 5.19 11.62 5.61
N LEU A 136 5.75 10.60 4.94
CA LEU A 136 6.42 9.45 5.59
C LEU A 136 7.68 9.86 6.37
N VAL A 137 8.54 10.69 5.77
CA VAL A 137 9.75 11.20 6.42
C VAL A 137 9.37 12.05 7.64
N ALA A 138 8.40 12.95 7.49
CA ALA A 138 7.90 13.76 8.60
C ALA A 138 7.34 12.89 9.73
N TRP A 139 6.61 11.82 9.40
CA TRP A 139 6.12 10.87 10.39
C TRP A 139 7.25 10.14 11.12
N MET A 140 8.26 9.63 10.42
CA MET A 140 9.42 8.99 11.05
C MET A 140 10.17 9.93 12.00
N LEU A 141 10.27 11.22 11.69
CA LEU A 141 10.83 12.24 12.57
C LEU A 141 10.02 12.45 13.86
N THR A 142 8.73 12.07 13.88
CA THR A 142 7.91 12.12 15.10
C THR A 142 8.18 10.95 16.05
N LEU A 143 8.73 9.83 15.56
CA LEU A 143 8.98 8.61 16.33
C LEU A 143 10.19 8.78 17.25
N ARG A 144 10.01 9.52 18.34
CA ARG A 144 11.06 9.77 19.35
C ARG A 144 11.04 8.73 20.46
N PRO A 145 12.18 8.50 21.15
CA PRO A 145 12.22 7.59 22.29
C PRO A 145 11.20 8.03 23.35
N VAL A 146 10.41 7.10 23.85
CA VAL A 146 9.57 7.35 25.02
C VAL A 146 10.46 7.31 26.26
N ASN A 147 10.42 8.36 27.08
CA ASN A 147 11.18 8.41 28.32
C ASN A 147 10.73 7.27 29.26
N GLY A 148 11.53 6.20 29.35
CA GLY A 148 11.39 5.17 30.37
C GLY A 148 10.75 3.83 29.97
N VAL A 149 10.61 3.48 28.69
CA VAL A 149 10.18 2.12 28.31
C VAL A 149 11.12 1.54 27.28
N GLY A 150 11.99 0.63 27.74
CA GLY A 150 12.60 -0.36 26.87
C GLY A 150 11.62 -1.52 26.72
N GLN A 151 11.12 -1.74 25.51
CA GLN A 151 10.63 -3.03 25.01
C GLN A 151 10.87 -3.11 23.49
#